data_AF-A0A3N6F0A1-F1
#
_entry.id   AF-A0A3N6F0A1-F1
#
_cell.length_a   1.000
_cell.length_b   1.000
_cell.length_c   1.000
_cell.angle_alpha   90.00
_cell.angle_beta   90.00
_cell.angle_gamma   90.00
#
_symmetry.space_group_name_H-M   'P 1'
#
loop_
_entity.id
_entity.type
_entity.pdbx_description
1 polymer ?
#
loop_
_entity_poly.entity_id
_entity_poly.type
_entity_poly.pdbx_seq_one_letter_code
_entity_poly.pdbx_strand_id
1 'polypeptide(L)'
;MPTPDHKISLFRPVVYDGSALILYALREEIGEAAFDRLERTWVRVHRDGSATTRQFTELASRVAGRDLTAFFDGWLYGTKTPPMPGHPDWRSETPRSAAGGQGPARAPKPE
;
A
#
# COMPACT_ATOMS: atom_id res chain seq x y z
N MET A 1 -20.23 -23.40 6.65
CA MET A 1 -18.91 -22.76 6.48
C MET A 1 -18.71 -22.49 5.00
N PRO A 2 -18.45 -21.25 4.55
CA PRO A 2 -18.11 -21.01 3.16
C PRO A 2 -16.59 -21.06 2.95
N THR A 3 -16.17 -22.09 2.22
CA THR A 3 -15.11 -22.11 1.19
C THR A 3 -15.85 -22.36 -0.14
N PRO A 4 -15.37 -22.05 -1.36
CA PRO A 4 -14.05 -21.61 -1.83
C PRO A 4 -14.14 -20.44 -2.85
N ASP A 5 -14.03 -19.18 -2.44
CA ASP A 5 -13.84 -18.05 -3.38
C ASP A 5 -13.10 -16.90 -2.71
N HIS A 6 -11.77 -17.07 -2.58
CA HIS A 6 -10.88 -16.06 -1.99
C HIS A 6 -10.69 -14.81 -2.86
N LYS A 7 -11.28 -14.73 -4.05
CA LYS A 7 -11.15 -13.59 -4.98
C LYS A 7 -11.75 -12.31 -4.41
N ILE A 8 -12.81 -12.38 -3.61
CA ILE A 8 -13.40 -11.19 -2.98
C ILE A 8 -12.46 -10.56 -1.94
N SER A 9 -11.51 -11.34 -1.40
CA SER A 9 -10.51 -10.84 -0.46
C SER A 9 -9.53 -9.84 -1.09
N LEU A 10 -9.45 -9.76 -2.42
CA LEU A 10 -8.67 -8.73 -3.13
C LEU A 10 -9.27 -7.34 -2.94
N PHE A 11 -10.58 -7.25 -2.67
CA PHE A 11 -11.29 -5.98 -2.50
C PHE A 11 -11.34 -5.51 -1.04
N ARG A 12 -10.40 -5.96 -0.21
CA ARG A 12 -10.31 -5.50 1.19
C ARG A 12 -9.72 -4.09 1.24
N PRO A 13 -10.12 -3.25 2.21
CA PRO A 13 -9.60 -1.88 2.38
C PRO A 13 -8.07 -1.82 2.38
N VAL A 14 -7.39 -2.78 3.02
CA VAL A 14 -5.92 -2.88 3.05
C VAL A 14 -5.28 -2.91 1.64
N VAL A 15 -5.94 -3.50 0.65
CA VAL A 15 -5.44 -3.54 -0.73
C VAL A 15 -5.64 -2.18 -1.39
N TYR A 16 -6.77 -1.52 -1.19
CA TYR A 16 -7.05 -0.21 -1.77
C TYR A 16 -6.23 0.90 -1.10
N ASP A 17 -6.27 0.98 0.22
CA ASP A 17 -5.54 1.95 1.02
C ASP A 17 -4.03 1.71 0.89
N GLY A 18 -3.59 0.45 0.88
CA GLY A 18 -2.19 0.08 0.70
C GLY A 18 -1.67 0.37 -0.71
N SER A 19 -2.43 0.05 -1.75
CA SER A 19 -2.00 0.32 -3.14
C SER A 19 -1.90 1.81 -3.44
N ALA A 20 -2.86 2.60 -2.94
CA ALA A 20 -2.81 4.05 -3.07
C ALA A 20 -1.61 4.64 -2.32
N LEU A 21 -1.29 4.11 -1.14
CA LEU A 21 -0.16 4.55 -0.33
C LEU A 21 1.19 4.31 -1.04
N ILE A 22 1.36 3.17 -1.70
CA ILE A 22 2.60 2.86 -2.45
C ILE A 22 2.78 3.82 -3.62
N LEU A 23 1.71 4.16 -4.34
CA LEU A 23 1.76 5.12 -5.44
C LEU A 23 2.10 6.53 -4.94
N TYR A 24 1.54 6.93 -3.80
CA TYR A 24 1.91 8.20 -3.16
C TYR A 24 3.38 8.20 -2.73
N ALA A 25 3.84 7.14 -2.06
CA ALA A 25 5.25 7.00 -1.68
C ALA A 25 6.18 7.05 -2.90
N LEU A 26 5.77 6.44 -4.02
CA LEU A 26 6.53 6.50 -5.26
C LEU A 26 6.59 7.94 -5.80
N ARG A 27 5.48 8.69 -5.79
CA ARG A 27 5.44 10.10 -6.19
C ARG A 27 6.40 10.95 -5.36
N GLU A 28 6.45 10.74 -4.05
CA GLU A 28 7.41 11.44 -3.17
C GLU A 28 8.87 11.00 -3.43
N GLU A 29 9.10 9.72 -3.75
CA GLU A 29 10.44 9.16 -3.98
C GLU A 29 11.07 9.62 -5.32
N ILE A 30 10.27 9.71 -6.39
CA ILE A 30 10.77 10.07 -7.73
C ILE A 30 10.46 11.52 -8.13
N GLY A 31 9.62 12.19 -7.33
CA GLY A 31 9.13 13.54 -7.59
C GLY A 31 7.96 13.60 -8.57
N GLU A 32 7.13 14.63 -8.42
CA GLU A 32 5.91 14.84 -9.19
C GLU A 32 6.12 14.81 -10.71
N ALA A 33 7.12 15.53 -11.22
CA ALA A 33 7.35 15.61 -12.67
C ALA A 33 7.76 14.24 -13.28
N ALA A 34 8.47 13.39 -12.54
CA ALA A 34 8.83 12.05 -13.01
C ALA A 34 7.63 11.11 -12.89
N PHE A 35 6.85 11.24 -11.82
CA PHE A 35 5.62 10.48 -11.62
C PHE A 35 4.58 10.76 -12.71
N ASP A 36 4.35 12.03 -13.06
CA ASP A 36 3.46 12.42 -14.16
C ASP A 36 3.90 11.80 -15.50
N ARG A 37 5.22 11.77 -15.76
CA ARG A 37 5.77 11.13 -16.96
C ARG A 37 5.56 9.62 -16.94
N LEU A 38 5.73 8.99 -15.77
CA LEU A 38 5.52 7.56 -15.57
C LEU A 38 4.08 7.17 -15.88
N GLU A 39 3.10 7.83 -15.26
CA GLU A 39 1.67 7.53 -15.45
C GLU A 39 1.23 7.67 -16.91
N ARG A 40 1.58 8.78 -17.55
CA ARG A 40 1.25 9.03 -18.96
C ARG A 40 1.89 8.00 -19.89
N THR A 41 3.13 7.61 -19.59
CA THR A 41 3.84 6.60 -20.39
C THR A 41 3.25 5.21 -20.17
N TRP A 42 2.93 4.86 -18.93
CA TRP A 42 2.34 3.58 -18.56
C TRP A 42 1.04 3.31 -19.33
N VAL A 43 0.10 4.27 -19.28
CA VAL A 43 -1.19 4.19 -19.97
C VAL A 43 -1.02 4.15 -21.49
N ARG A 44 -0.07 4.91 -22.04
CA ARG A 44 0.19 4.92 -23.48
C ARG A 44 0.77 3.60 -23.99
N VAL A 45 1.72 3.01 -23.26
CA VAL A 45 2.43 1.78 -23.67
C VAL A 45 1.54 0.55 -23.57
N HIS A 46 0.67 0.48 -22.56
CA HIS A 46 -0.20 -0.68 -22.32
C HIS A 46 -1.66 -0.43 -22.72
N ARG A 47 -1.90 0.56 -23.58
CA ARG A 47 -3.24 0.80 -24.14
C ARG A 47 -3.70 -0.47 -24.86
N ASP A 48 -4.96 -0.85 -24.63
CA ASP A 48 -5.60 -2.00 -25.24
C ASP A 48 -4.90 -3.35 -24.95
N GLY A 49 -4.10 -3.40 -23.87
CA GLY A 49 -3.34 -4.57 -23.48
C GLY A 49 -3.35 -4.83 -21.97
N SER A 50 -2.67 -5.91 -21.58
CA SER A 50 -2.45 -6.30 -20.19
C SER A 50 -1.04 -5.91 -19.74
N ALA A 51 -0.90 -5.57 -18.47
CA ALA A 51 0.38 -5.19 -17.88
C ALA A 51 0.61 -5.89 -16.54
N THR A 52 1.88 -6.07 -16.19
CA THR A 52 2.31 -6.74 -14.96
C THR A 52 2.98 -5.75 -14.02
N THR A 53 2.97 -6.04 -12.72
CA THR A 53 3.68 -5.23 -11.71
C THR A 53 5.15 -5.06 -12.06
N ARG A 54 5.81 -6.12 -12.56
CA ARG A 54 7.21 -6.05 -12.98
C ARG A 54 7.45 -5.02 -14.10
N GLN A 55 6.55 -4.95 -15.09
CA GLN A 55 6.66 -3.94 -16.15
C GLN A 55 6.51 -2.52 -15.58
N PHE A 56 5.67 -2.34 -14.57
CA PHE A 56 5.50 -1.04 -13.91
C PHE A 56 6.75 -0.62 -13.16
N THR A 57 7.31 -1.51 -12.34
CA THR A 57 8.52 -1.22 -11.54
C THR A 57 9.73 -0.94 -12.43
N GLU A 58 9.89 -1.70 -13.52
CA GLU A 58 10.94 -1.46 -14.53
C GLU A 58 10.75 -0.12 -15.27
N LEU A 59 9.52 0.27 -15.58
CA LEU A 59 9.25 1.59 -16.17
C LEU A 59 9.55 2.72 -15.17
N ALA A 60 9.16 2.56 -13.91
CA ALA A 60 9.43 3.55 -12.86
C ALA A 60 10.94 3.78 -12.68
N SER A 61 11.76 2.73 -12.59
CA SER A 61 13.22 2.84 -12.50
C SER A 61 13.80 3.58 -13.71
N ARG A 62 13.32 3.29 -14.93
CA ARG A 62 13.76 3.98 -16.16
C ARG A 62 13.40 5.46 -16.15
N VAL A 63 12.19 5.81 -15.72
CA VAL A 63 11.74 7.21 -15.67
C VAL A 63 12.45 8.00 -14.56
N ALA A 64 12.77 7.35 -13.44
CA ALA A 64 13.53 7.93 -12.34
C ALA A 64 15.04 8.02 -12.62
N GLY A 65 15.54 7.29 -13.63
CA GLY A 65 16.97 7.25 -13.98
C GLY A 65 17.83 6.51 -12.95
N ARG A 66 17.22 5.72 -12.05
CA ARG A 66 17.91 4.93 -11.02
C ARG A 66 17.14 3.65 -10.71
N ASP A 67 17.84 2.67 -10.15
CA ASP A 67 17.21 1.43 -9.72
C ASP A 67 16.32 1.67 -8.48
N LEU A 68 15.04 1.30 -8.60
CA LEU A 68 14.03 1.38 -7.54
C LEU A 68 13.68 -0.01 -6.97
N THR A 69 14.44 -1.06 -7.29
CA THR A 69 14.14 -2.43 -6.83
C THR A 69 13.99 -2.49 -5.31
N ALA A 70 14.93 -1.92 -4.55
CA ALA A 70 14.87 -1.91 -3.08
C ALA A 70 13.65 -1.14 -2.53
N PHE A 71 13.25 -0.05 -3.20
CA PHE A 71 12.04 0.69 -2.85
C PHE A 71 10.81 -0.20 -3.03
N PHE A 72 10.65 -0.81 -4.20
CA PHE A 72 9.50 -1.66 -4.49
C PHE A 72 9.47 -2.93 -3.64
N ASP A 73 10.60 -3.52 -3.33
CA ASP A 73 10.66 -4.70 -2.46
C ASP A 73 10.13 -4.38 -1.06
N GLY A 74 10.55 -3.25 -0.48
CA GLY A 74 10.07 -2.80 0.82
C GLY A 74 8.58 -2.48 0.84
N TRP A 75 8.08 -1.83 -0.21
CA TRP A 75 6.69 -1.36 -0.28
C TRP A 75 5.68 -2.42 -0.75
N LEU A 76 6.04 -3.29 -1.70
CA LEU A 76 5.15 -4.30 -2.27
C LEU A 76 5.18 -5.64 -1.52
N TYR A 77 6.36 -6.04 -1.03
CA TYR A 77 6.56 -7.38 -0.45
C TYR A 77 6.94 -7.35 1.03
N GLY A 78 7.19 -6.16 1.58
CA GLY A 78 7.47 -5.96 3.00
C GLY A 78 6.28 -6.35 3.89
N THR A 79 6.57 -6.92 5.06
CA THR A 79 5.56 -7.25 6.07
C THR A 79 5.05 -6.02 6.84
N LYS A 80 5.79 -4.91 6.76
CA LYS A 80 5.47 -3.63 7.39
C LYS A 80 5.62 -2.51 6.37
N THR A 81 4.75 -1.52 6.45
CA THR A 81 4.84 -0.29 5.66
C THR A 81 6.13 0.47 6.00
N PRO A 82 7.03 0.70 5.03
CA PRO A 82 8.23 1.50 5.23
C PRO A 82 7.91 2.95 5.64
N PRO A 83 8.91 3.72 6.13
CA PRO A 83 8.77 5.17 6.31
C PRO A 83 8.43 5.86 4.99
N MET A 84 7.56 6.87 5.06
CA MET A 84 7.15 7.64 3.89
C MET A 84 8.30 8.56 3.41
N PRO A 85 8.73 8.49 2.14
CA PRO A 85 9.70 9.43 1.58
C PRO A 85 9.21 10.87 1.73
N GLY A 86 10.11 11.81 2.04
CA GLY A 86 9.76 13.23 2.17
C GLY A 86 8.97 13.62 3.43
N HIS A 87 8.53 12.65 4.25
CA HIS A 87 7.68 12.90 5.43
C HIS A 87 8.27 12.31 6.72
N PRO A 88 9.18 13.03 7.41
CA PRO A 88 9.85 12.52 8.61
C PRO A 88 8.91 12.31 9.80
N ASP A 89 7.78 13.01 9.84
CA ASP A 89 6.78 12.89 10.91
C ASP A 89 5.79 11.73 10.69
N TRP A 90 5.89 11.04 9.56
CA TRP A 90 5.01 9.92 9.24
C TRP A 90 5.31 8.72 10.13
N ARG A 91 4.40 8.41 11.06
CA ARG A 91 4.50 7.22 11.92
C ARG A 91 3.53 6.16 11.44
N SER A 92 4.07 4.98 11.11
CA SER A 92 3.32 3.74 10.91
C SER A 92 2.81 3.21 12.26
N GLU A 93 2.07 4.02 13.03
CA GLU A 93 1.52 3.55 14.30
C GLU A 93 0.58 2.38 14.01
N THR A 94 0.87 1.25 14.67
CA THR A 94 -0.14 0.21 14.88
C THR A 94 -1.37 0.93 15.45
N PRO A 95 -2.60 0.69 14.94
CA PRO A 95 -3.77 1.30 15.54
C PRO A 95 -3.66 1.07 17.03
N ARG A 96 -3.68 2.15 17.82
CA ARG A 96 -3.69 2.06 19.27
C ARG A 96 -4.77 1.04 19.59
N SER A 97 -4.38 -0.16 20.03
CA SER A 97 -5.31 -1.16 20.52
C SER A 97 -6.26 -0.39 21.40
N ALA A 98 -7.55 -0.42 21.07
CA ALA A 98 -8.58 0.22 21.85
C ALA A 98 -8.48 -0.32 23.28
N ALA A 99 -7.70 0.37 24.10
CA ALA A 99 -7.56 0.10 25.50
C ALA A 99 -8.85 0.61 26.15
N GLY A 100 -9.55 -0.30 26.82
CA GLY A 100 -10.44 0.09 27.92
C GLY A 100 -11.93 0.11 27.62
N GLY A 101 -12.48 -0.96 27.05
CA GLY A 101 -13.90 -1.29 27.20
C GLY A 101 -14.12 -2.24 28.38
N GLN A 102 -13.88 -1.77 29.60
CA GLN A 102 -14.23 -2.50 30.82
C GLN A 102 -15.75 -2.48 30.94
N GLY A 103 -16.43 -3.48 30.37
CA GLY A 103 -17.86 -3.68 30.56
C GLY A 103 -18.14 -3.93 32.05
N PRO A 104 -19.23 -3.38 32.62
CA PRO A 104 -19.49 -3.49 34.06
C PRO A 104 -19.61 -4.95 34.47
N ALA A 105 -18.87 -5.32 35.52
CA ALA A 105 -18.95 -6.62 36.17
C ALA A 105 -20.41 -6.93 36.53
N ARG A 106 -20.92 -8.04 36.01
CA ARG A 106 -22.24 -8.58 36.35
C ARG A 106 -22.21 -8.95 37.84
N ALA A 107 -23.00 -8.22 38.64
CA ALA A 107 -23.17 -8.48 40.07
C ALA A 107 -23.67 -9.92 40.32
N PRO A 108 -23.24 -10.59 41.40
CA PRO A 108 -23.83 -11.86 41.80
C PRO A 108 -25.25 -11.64 42.31
N LYS A 109 -26.20 -12.46 41.81
CA LYS A 109 -27.57 -12.55 42.34
C LYS A 109 -27.52 -13.14 43.77
N PRO A 110 -28.26 -12.58 44.74
CA PRO A 110 -28.55 -13.28 45.99
C PRO A 110 -29.76 -14.22 45.83
N GLU A 111 -29.68 -15.35 46.53
CA GLU A 111 -30.68 -16.39 46.85
C GLU A 111 -31.33 -17.20 45.72
#